data_AF-A0A2N6A4G0-F1
#
_entry.id   AF-A0A2N6A4G0-F1
#
_cell.length_a   1.000
_cell.length_b   1.000
_cell.length_c   1.000
_cell.angle_alpha   90.00
_cell.angle_beta   90.00
_cell.angle_gamma   90.00
#
_symmetry.space_group_name_H-M   'P 1'
#
loop_
_entity.id
_entity.type
_entity.pdbx_description
1 polymer ?
#
loop_
_entity_poly.entity_id
_entity_poly.type
_entity_poly.pdbx_seq_one_letter_code
_entity_poly.pdbx_strand_id
1 'polypeptide(L)' 'MFHEHASRSLLKSATWFTLAFAITFVSLSLINQDWKTGLLESIIVQALKSIVYFVHERLWNKSNYGQKLKKPSIVMK' A
#
# COMPACT_ATOMS: atom_id res chain seq x y z
N MET A 1 17.98 16.79 -6.66
CA MET A 1 17.05 16.25 -5.64
C MET A 1 15.69 16.87 -5.94
N PHE A 2 14.79 16.16 -6.62
CA PHE A 2 13.49 16.74 -6.98
C PHE A 2 12.70 16.99 -5.68
N HIS A 3 12.33 18.24 -5.42
CA HIS A 3 11.42 18.58 -4.33
C HIS A 3 10.01 18.13 -4.74
N GLU A 4 9.69 16.87 -4.48
CA GLU A 4 8.33 16.39 -4.63
C GLU A 4 7.48 17.03 -3.52
N HIS A 5 6.65 17.99 -3.89
CA HIS A 5 5.68 18.57 -2.98
C HIS A 5 4.74 17.47 -2.46
N ALA A 6 4.56 17.37 -1.15
CA ALA A 6 3.73 16.36 -0.49
C ALA A 6 2.33 16.25 -1.11
N SER A 7 1.76 17.37 -1.56
CA SER A 7 0.48 17.45 -2.25
C SER A 7 0.42 16.66 -3.57
N ARG A 8 1.50 16.62 -4.37
CA ARG A 8 1.55 15.82 -5.60
C ARG A 8 1.60 14.33 -5.30
N SER A 9 2.36 13.93 -4.27
CA SER A 9 2.48 12.53 -3.86
C SER A 9 1.18 12.01 -3.24
N LEU A 10 0.46 12.84 -2.47
CA LEU A 10 -0.88 12.50 -1.97
C LEU A 10 -1.89 12.32 -3.10
N LEU A 11 -1.92 13.23 -4.08
CA LEU A 11 -2.80 13.11 -5.24
C LEU A 11 -2.52 11.82 -6.03
N LYS A 12 -1.24 11.53 -6.29
CA LYS A 12 -0.86 10.30 -7.01
C LYS A 12 -1.30 9.04 -6.26
N SER A 13 -1.08 9.00 -4.95
CA SER A 13 -1.52 7.89 -4.10
C SER A 13 -3.04 7.75 -4.07
N ALA A 14 -3.77 8.86 -3.99
CA ALA A 14 -5.23 8.87 -4.02
C ALA A 14 -5.77 8.37 -5.38
N THR A 15 -5.21 8.82 -6.49
CA THR A 15 -5.58 8.33 -7.83
C THR A 15 -5.35 6.83 -7.97
N TRP A 16 -4.19 6.35 -7.52
CA TRP A 16 -3.88 4.92 -7.54
C TRP A 16 -4.84 4.11 -6.66
N PHE A 17 -5.15 4.61 -5.48
CA PHE A 17 -6.10 3.97 -4.57
C PHE A 17 -7.49 3.86 -5.18
N THR A 18 -8.02 4.94 -5.77
CA THR A 18 -9.33 4.94 -6.42
C THR A 18 -9.39 3.95 -7.58
N LEU A 19 -8.34 3.89 -8.42
CA LEU A 19 -8.28 2.93 -9.53
C LEU A 19 -8.26 1.48 -9.03
N ALA A 20 -7.43 1.17 -8.02
CA ALA A 20 -7.33 -0.17 -7.45
C ALA A 20 -8.65 -0.62 -6.81
N PHE A 21 -9.32 0.29 -6.08
CA PHE A 21 -10.63 0.03 -5.50
C PHE A 21 -11.68 -0.19 -6.59
N ALA A 22 -11.71 0.64 -7.62
CA ALA A 22 -12.67 0.52 -8.73
C ALA A 22 -12.53 -0.83 -9.46
N ILE A 23 -11.31 -1.26 -9.77
CA ILE A 23 -11.06 -2.56 -10.43
C ILE A 23 -11.56 -3.71 -9.55
N THR A 24 -11.29 -3.66 -8.24
CA THR A 24 -11.70 -4.71 -7.30
C THR A 24 -13.23 -4.74 -7.15
N PHE A 25 -13.85 -3.57 -6.99
CA PHE A 25 -15.30 -3.43 -6.91
C PHE A 25 -16.01 -3.95 -8.15
N VAL A 26 -15.55 -3.58 -9.35
CA VAL A 26 -16.13 -4.06 -10.62
C VAL A 26 -15.95 -5.57 -10.73
N SER A 27 -14.77 -6.11 -10.42
CA SER A 27 -14.51 -7.55 -10.49
C SER A 27 -15.45 -8.35 -9.56
N LEU A 28 -15.58 -7.92 -8.31
CA LEU A 28 -16.42 -8.59 -7.32
C LEU A 28 -17.91 -8.42 -7.61
N SER A 29 -18.34 -7.25 -8.09
CA SER A 29 -19.73 -7.02 -8.48
C SER A 29 -20.12 -7.89 -9.68
N LEU A 30 -19.20 -8.10 -10.63
CA LEU A 30 -19.42 -8.98 -11.78
C LEU A 30 -19.51 -10.46 -11.36
N ILE A 31 -18.67 -10.90 -10.42
CA ILE A 31 -18.67 -12.28 -9.92
C ILE A 31 -19.95 -12.59 -9.14
N ASN A 32 -20.34 -11.70 -8.22
CA ASN A 32 -21.50 -11.93 -7.36
C ASN A 32 -22.84 -11.58 -8.02
N GLN A 33 -22.82 -10.92 -9.19
CA GLN A 33 -23.99 -10.36 -9.85
C GLN A 33 -24.82 -9.40 -8.95
N ASP A 34 -24.21 -8.89 -7.89
CA ASP A 34 -24.81 -7.94 -6.94
C ASP A 34 -23.79 -6.85 -6.56
N TRP A 35 -24.18 -5.61 -6.82
CA TRP A 35 -23.37 -4.43 -6.55
C TRP A 35 -23.28 -4.12 -5.05
N LYS A 36 -24.28 -4.48 -4.24
CA LYS A 36 -24.26 -4.23 -2.79
C LYS A 36 -23.22 -5.11 -2.11
N THR A 37 -23.24 -6.39 -2.45
CA THR A 37 -22.27 -7.36 -1.95
C THR A 37 -20.86 -7.03 -2.44
N GLY A 38 -20.71 -6.73 -3.75
CA GLY A 38 -19.41 -6.33 -4.31
C GLY A 38 -18.80 -5.07 -3.68
N LEU A 39 -19.62 -4.11 -3.22
CA LEU A 39 -19.15 -2.91 -2.53
C LEU A 39 -18.64 -3.22 -1.12
N LEU A 40 -19.36 -4.04 -0.36
CA LEU A 40 -18.94 -4.44 0.98
C LEU A 40 -17.64 -5.26 0.92
N GLU A 41 -17.58 -6.21 -0.01
CA GLU A 41 -16.40 -7.05 -0.19
C GLU A 41 -15.19 -6.24 -0.64
N SER A 42 -15.34 -5.28 -1.56
CA SER A 42 -14.22 -4.45 -2.02
C SER A 42 -13.62 -3.61 -0.89
N ILE A 43 -14.46 -3.09 0.02
CA ILE A 43 -14.01 -2.38 1.23
C ILE A 43 -13.24 -3.33 2.16
N ILE A 44 -13.78 -4.52 2.42
CA ILE A 44 -13.15 -5.52 3.29
C ILE A 44 -11.80 -5.97 2.71
N VAL A 45 -11.75 -6.26 1.41
CA VAL A 45 -10.52 -6.64 0.70
C VAL A 45 -9.48 -5.52 0.80
N GLN A 46 -9.89 -4.27 0.61
CA GLN A 46 -8.97 -3.14 0.70
C GLN A 46 -8.41 -2.95 2.11
N ALA A 47 -9.22 -3.17 3.16
CA ALA A 47 -8.78 -3.14 4.55
C ALA A 47 -7.82 -4.30 4.88
N LEU A 48 -8.16 -5.53 4.45
CA LEU A 48 -7.31 -6.71 4.60
C LEU A 48 -5.96 -6.50 3.93
N LYS A 49 -5.94 -5.93 2.72
CA LYS A 49 -4.70 -5.64 1.99
C LYS A 49 -3.78 -4.72 2.78
N SER A 50 -4.33 -3.70 3.46
CA SER A 50 -3.56 -2.80 4.33
C SER A 50 -2.97 -3.54 5.54
N ILE A 51 -3.73 -4.43 6.18
CA ILE A 51 -3.25 -5.24 7.32
C ILE A 51 -2.14 -6.18 6.86
N VAL A 52 -2.36 -6.91 5.76
CA VAL A 52 -1.37 -7.84 5.20
C VAL A 52 -0.10 -7.10 4.78
N TYR A 53 -0.23 -5.92 4.16
CA TYR A 53 0.92 -5.10 3.79
C TYR A 53 1.73 -4.67 5.02
N PHE A 54 1.06 -4.21 6.09
CA PHE A 54 1.73 -3.85 7.33
C PHE A 54 2.50 -5.02 7.94
N VAL A 55 1.87 -6.20 8.01
CA VAL A 55 2.53 -7.42 8.50
C VAL A 55 3.69 -7.81 7.60
N HIS A 56 3.51 -7.75 6.28
CA HIS A 56 4.55 -8.03 5.30
C HIS A 56 5.76 -7.10 5.48
N GLU A 57 5.54 -5.79 5.60
CA GLU A 57 6.60 -4.81 5.85
C GLU A 57 7.35 -5.11 7.15
N ARG A 58 6.62 -5.46 8.21
CA ARG A 58 7.24 -5.79 9.50
C ARG A 58 8.09 -7.06 9.45
N LEU A 59 7.64 -8.07 8.72
CA LEU A 59 8.40 -9.30 8.48
C LEU A 59 9.60 -9.04 7.56
N TRP A 60 9.41 -8.25 6.51
CA TRP A 60 10.48 -7.87 5.58
C TRP A 60 11.57 -7.07 6.28
N ASN A 61 11.22 -6.15 7.17
CA ASN A 61 12.18 -5.37 7.94
C ASN A 61 13.02 -6.23 8.92
N LYS A 62 12.55 -7.43 9.29
CA LYS A 62 13.36 -8.40 10.05
C LYS A 62 14.35 -9.16 9.16
N SER A 63 14.15 -9.16 7.85
CA SER A 63 15.11 -9.72 6.90
C SER A 63 16.22 -8.72 6.61
N ASN A 64 17.48 -9.14 6.74
CA ASN A 64 18.66 -8.32 6.39
C ASN A 64 18.82 -8.12 4.86
N TYR A 65 17.85 -8.54 4.07
CA TYR A 65 17.93 -8.51 2.61
C TYR A 65 17.95 -7.06 2.10
N GLY A 66 19.08 -6.66 1.49
CA GLY A 66 19.25 -5.34 0.88
C GLY A 66 19.56 -4.19 1.86
N GLN A 67 19.68 -4.46 3.16
CA GLN A 67 20.10 -3.44 4.13
C GLN A 67 21.61 -3.19 3.99
N LYS A 68 22.00 -2.05 3.40
CA LYS A 68 23.38 -1.53 3.58
C LYS A 68 23.50 -1.15 5.05
N LEU A 69 24.28 -1.92 5.82
CA LEU A 69 24.64 -1.59 7.20
C LEU A 69 25.01 -0.11 7.25
N LYS A 70 24.23 0.71 7.95
CA LYS A 70 24.58 2.10 8.20
C LYS A 70 25.83 2.06 9.08
N LYS A 71 27.01 2.15 8.45
CA LYS A 71 28.30 2.15 9.14
C LYS A 71 28.20 3.25 10.21
N PRO A 72 28.32 2.95 11.51
CA PRO A 72 28.32 3.99 12.51
C PRO A 72 29.50 4.90 12.17
N SER A 73 29.22 6.16 11.88
CA SER A 73 30.23 7.20 11.79
C SER A 73 30.75 7.40 13.21
N ILE A 74 31.64 6.50 13.64
CA ILE A 74 32.35 6.61 14.90
C ILE A 74 33.09 7.94 14.83
N VAL A 75 32.67 8.81 15.73
CA VAL A 75 33.17 10.16 16.00
C VAL A 75 34.69 10.14 15.99
N MET A 76 35.31 10.72 14.96
CA MET A 76 36.67 11.24 15.08
C MET A 76 36.54 12.59 15.77
N LYS A 77 36.80 12.58 17.08
CA LYS A 77 37.09 13.78 17.87
C LYS A 77 38.59 13.98 17.87
#